data_AF-A0A6B0CSZ9-F1
#
_entry.id   AF-A0A6B0CSZ9-F1
#
_cell.length_a   1.000
_cell.length_b   1.000
_cell.length_c   1.000
_cell.angle_alpha   90.00
_cell.angle_beta   90.00
_cell.angle_gamma   90.00
#
_symmetry.space_group_name_H-M   'P 1'
#
loop_
_entity.id
_entity.type
_entity.pdbx_description
1 polymer ?
#
loop_
_entity_poly.entity_id
_entity_poly.type
_entity_poly.pdbx_seq_one_letter_code
_entity_poly.pdbx_strand_id
1 'polypeptide(L)'
;PSIEPTFGAAFEAFKDPSQLLTIQFLIVILTFLFIDFFDTAGTLVAVATQAGIMKDNKLPRAGRALFSDSLATIVGSVFGTTTTTSYIESTSGVAVGARTGFASIVTGCCFLLALFFSPLIAVVTSAVTTPALVVVGVLMAANFAEINWKSFEVAVPAFITIIMMPLSYSIATGIACGFIFYPITMLISKKHKEVHPIMYVLMVLFILYFIFVHG
;
A
#
# COMPACT_ATOMS: atom_id res chain seq x y z
N PRO A 1 -8.79 -3.63 24.56
CA PRO A 1 -9.60 -3.74 23.32
C PRO A 1 -10.12 -5.17 23.10
N SER A 2 -11.44 -5.35 22.90
CA SER A 2 -12.00 -6.66 22.54
C SER A 2 -11.78 -6.94 21.06
N ILE A 3 -11.30 -8.15 20.74
CA ILE A 3 -11.15 -8.65 19.37
C ILE A 3 -12.37 -9.48 18.92
N GLU A 4 -13.32 -9.78 19.82
CA GLU A 4 -14.50 -10.59 19.52
C GLU A 4 -15.29 -10.19 18.27
N PRO A 5 -15.52 -8.89 17.95
CA PRO A 5 -16.33 -8.53 16.79
C PRO A 5 -15.60 -8.69 15.45
N THR A 6 -14.28 -8.80 15.45
CA THR A 6 -13.46 -8.80 14.22
C THR A 6 -12.64 -10.08 14.04
N PHE A 7 -12.41 -10.82 15.13
CA PHE A 7 -11.62 -12.04 15.12
C PHE A 7 -12.32 -13.13 14.31
N GLY A 8 -11.64 -13.60 13.26
CA GLY A 8 -12.14 -14.64 12.38
C GLY A 8 -13.24 -14.16 11.41
N ALA A 9 -13.53 -12.86 11.33
CA ALA A 9 -14.48 -12.30 10.37
C ALA A 9 -14.10 -12.65 8.92
N ALA A 10 -12.80 -12.73 8.62
CA ALA A 10 -12.28 -13.17 7.33
C ALA A 10 -12.76 -14.58 6.93
N PHE A 11 -13.04 -15.46 7.91
CA PHE A 11 -13.54 -16.82 7.65
C PHE A 11 -15.04 -16.89 7.37
N GLU A 12 -15.80 -15.83 7.68
CA GLU A 12 -17.24 -15.82 7.42
C GLU A 12 -17.56 -15.82 5.92
N ALA A 13 -16.71 -15.16 5.12
CA ALA A 13 -16.81 -15.17 3.67
C ALA A 13 -16.69 -16.59 3.07
N PHE A 14 -16.01 -17.51 3.76
CA PHE A 14 -15.86 -18.91 3.33
C PHE A 14 -17.06 -19.81 3.69
N LYS A 15 -18.01 -19.33 4.51
CA LYS A 15 -19.23 -20.08 4.84
C LYS A 15 -20.17 -20.23 3.63
N ASP A 16 -20.07 -19.34 2.66
CA ASP A 16 -20.89 -19.36 1.45
C ASP A 16 -20.02 -19.24 0.18
N PRO A 17 -19.39 -20.34 -0.28
CA PRO A 17 -18.45 -20.33 -1.41
C PRO A 17 -19.06 -19.85 -2.74
N SER A 18 -20.40 -19.88 -2.82
CA SER A 18 -21.16 -19.38 -3.96
C SER A 18 -20.95 -17.87 -4.18
N GLN A 19 -20.78 -17.10 -3.09
CA GLN A 19 -20.51 -15.67 -3.14
C GLN A 19 -19.05 -15.39 -3.53
N LEU A 20 -18.11 -16.22 -3.06
CA LEU A 20 -16.68 -16.09 -3.35
C LEU A 20 -16.35 -16.31 -4.84
N LEU A 21 -17.08 -17.19 -5.52
CA LEU A 21 -16.82 -17.53 -6.93
C LEU A 21 -17.56 -16.63 -7.91
N THR A 22 -18.20 -15.56 -7.44
CA THR A 22 -18.82 -14.56 -8.32
C THR A 22 -17.73 -13.82 -9.09
N ILE A 23 -17.95 -13.61 -10.39
CA ILE A 23 -17.02 -12.87 -11.27
C ILE A 23 -16.65 -11.50 -10.67
N GLN A 24 -17.63 -10.79 -10.10
CA GLN A 24 -17.41 -9.50 -9.45
C GLN A 24 -16.47 -9.60 -8.24
N PHE A 25 -16.66 -10.60 -7.37
CA PHE A 25 -15.80 -10.81 -6.21
C PHE A 25 -14.37 -11.19 -6.62
N LEU A 26 -14.22 -12.02 -7.65
CA LEU A 26 -12.91 -12.38 -8.19
C LEU A 26 -12.18 -11.17 -8.79
N ILE A 27 -12.89 -10.29 -9.51
CA ILE A 27 -12.33 -9.02 -10.01
C ILE A 27 -11.84 -8.15 -8.85
N VAL A 28 -12.63 -8.04 -7.77
CA VAL A 28 -12.25 -7.27 -6.58
C VAL A 28 -11.02 -7.86 -5.91
N ILE A 29 -10.96 -9.19 -5.69
CA ILE A 29 -9.78 -9.85 -5.11
C ILE A 29 -8.54 -9.59 -5.96
N LEU A 30 -8.61 -9.83 -7.27
CA LEU A 30 -7.46 -9.62 -8.16
C LEU A 30 -7.01 -8.16 -8.15
N THR A 31 -7.96 -7.22 -8.14
CA THR A 31 -7.69 -5.79 -8.06
C THR A 31 -6.94 -5.44 -6.77
N PHE A 32 -7.46 -5.85 -5.62
CA PHE A 32 -6.81 -5.59 -4.32
C PHE A 32 -5.47 -6.30 -4.19
N LEU A 33 -5.33 -7.52 -4.68
CA LEU A 33 -4.05 -8.25 -4.68
C LEU A 33 -2.98 -7.46 -5.42
N PHE A 34 -3.31 -6.92 -6.60
CA PHE A 34 -2.35 -6.15 -7.36
C PHE A 34 -2.06 -4.80 -6.72
N ILE A 35 -3.08 -4.09 -6.21
CA ILE A 35 -2.87 -2.83 -5.48
C ILE A 35 -1.93 -3.05 -4.29
N ASP A 36 -2.22 -4.05 -3.45
CA ASP A 36 -1.45 -4.39 -2.25
C ASP A 36 -0.02 -4.84 -2.62
N PHE A 37 0.12 -5.67 -3.65
CA PHE A 37 1.43 -6.09 -4.15
C PHE A 37 2.31 -4.89 -4.54
N PHE A 38 1.74 -3.91 -5.27
CA PHE A 38 2.48 -2.75 -5.72
C PHE A 38 2.72 -1.73 -4.61
N ASP A 39 1.79 -1.60 -3.67
CA ASP A 39 1.98 -0.78 -2.47
C ASP A 39 3.15 -1.32 -1.64
N THR A 40 3.12 -2.60 -1.27
CA THR A 40 4.23 -3.26 -0.57
C THR A 40 5.52 -3.20 -1.37
N ALA A 41 5.51 -3.51 -2.68
CA ALA A 41 6.73 -3.45 -3.48
C ALA A 41 7.31 -2.04 -3.53
N GLY A 42 6.46 -1.01 -3.67
CA GLY A 42 6.84 0.39 -3.72
C GLY A 42 7.44 0.88 -2.41
N THR A 43 6.74 0.66 -1.29
CA THR A 43 7.21 1.07 0.04
C THR A 43 8.48 0.35 0.43
N LEU A 44 8.59 -0.94 0.12
CA LEU A 44 9.75 -1.75 0.47
C LEU A 44 10.98 -1.34 -0.35
N VAL A 45 10.83 -1.06 -1.65
CA VAL A 45 11.92 -0.51 -2.47
C VAL A 45 12.33 0.87 -1.98
N ALA A 46 11.39 1.74 -1.61
CA ALA A 46 11.69 3.07 -1.09
C ALA A 46 12.49 2.99 0.23
N VAL A 47 12.01 2.21 1.19
CA VAL A 47 12.69 2.02 2.49
C VAL A 47 14.06 1.35 2.31
N ALA A 48 14.16 0.33 1.44
CA ALA A 48 15.43 -0.37 1.19
C ALA A 48 16.46 0.52 0.48
N THR A 49 16.01 1.41 -0.39
CA THR A 49 16.86 2.43 -1.05
C THR A 49 17.38 3.40 -0.01
N GLN A 50 16.51 3.94 0.85
CA GLN A 50 16.91 4.84 1.93
C GLN A 50 17.85 4.15 2.94
N ALA A 51 17.69 2.85 3.15
CA ALA A 51 18.54 2.06 4.04
C ALA A 51 19.89 1.67 3.44
N GLY A 52 20.11 1.92 2.14
CA GLY A 52 21.33 1.51 1.43
C GLY A 52 21.48 -0.01 1.30
N ILE A 53 20.37 -0.75 1.25
CA ILE A 53 20.34 -2.23 1.18
C ILE A 53 20.26 -2.72 -0.28
N MET A 54 19.92 -1.83 -1.21
CA MET A 54 19.85 -2.12 -2.64
C MET A 54 21.20 -2.56 -3.20
N LYS A 55 21.21 -3.61 -4.04
CA LYS A 55 22.41 -4.11 -4.74
C LYS A 55 22.11 -4.21 -6.23
N ASP A 56 22.91 -3.58 -7.07
CA ASP A 56 22.74 -3.61 -8.54
C ASP A 56 21.33 -3.20 -8.99
N ASN A 57 20.76 -2.17 -8.35
CA ASN A 57 19.35 -1.73 -8.54
C ASN A 57 18.30 -2.82 -8.29
N LYS A 58 18.66 -3.86 -7.54
CA LYS A 58 17.77 -4.94 -7.12
C LYS A 58 17.75 -5.03 -5.60
N LEU A 59 16.57 -5.33 -5.10
CA LEU A 59 16.40 -5.65 -3.71
C LEU A 59 16.84 -7.10 -3.46
N PRO A 60 17.90 -7.33 -2.66
CA PRO A 60 18.29 -8.69 -2.30
C PRO A 60 17.15 -9.35 -1.52
N ARG A 61 16.82 -10.60 -1.87
CA ARG A 61 15.77 -11.41 -1.21
C ARG A 61 14.37 -10.79 -1.24
N ALA A 62 14.02 -10.03 -2.28
CA ALA A 62 12.68 -9.45 -2.47
C ALA A 62 11.54 -10.43 -2.18
N GLY A 63 11.63 -11.67 -2.70
CA GLY A 63 10.60 -12.70 -2.46
C GLY A 63 10.41 -13.09 -0.99
N ARG A 64 11.48 -13.07 -0.17
CA ARG A 64 11.34 -13.32 1.28
C ARG A 64 10.70 -12.15 2.00
N ALA A 65 10.98 -10.93 1.53
CA ALA A 65 10.43 -9.71 2.10
C ALA A 65 8.93 -9.62 1.79
N LEU A 66 8.54 -9.85 0.53
CA LEU A 66 7.14 -9.97 0.11
C LEU A 66 6.40 -11.12 0.82
N PHE A 67 7.05 -12.26 1.02
CA PHE A 67 6.45 -13.37 1.78
C PHE A 67 6.17 -13.00 3.25
N SER A 68 7.10 -12.26 3.89
CA SER A 68 6.91 -11.77 5.25
C SER A 68 5.73 -10.81 5.35
N ASP A 69 5.57 -9.95 4.34
CA ASP A 69 4.46 -8.99 4.23
C ASP A 69 3.12 -9.71 4.04
N SER A 70 3.04 -10.65 3.09
CA SER A 70 1.85 -11.48 2.90
C SER A 70 1.47 -12.27 4.16
N LEU A 71 2.45 -12.79 4.90
CA LEU A 71 2.19 -13.48 6.16
C LEU A 71 1.63 -12.51 7.22
N ALA A 72 2.16 -11.29 7.30
CA ALA A 72 1.64 -10.25 8.19
C ALA A 72 0.19 -9.90 7.83
N THR A 73 -0.11 -9.68 6.54
CA THR A 73 -1.47 -9.40 6.06
C THR A 73 -2.45 -10.54 6.31
N ILE A 74 -2.05 -11.81 6.10
CA ILE A 74 -2.89 -12.96 6.42
C ILE A 74 -3.19 -13.00 7.92
N VAL A 75 -2.16 -12.91 8.77
CA VAL A 75 -2.35 -12.90 10.23
C VAL A 75 -3.21 -11.71 10.65
N GLY A 76 -2.96 -10.51 10.10
CA GLY A 76 -3.72 -9.30 10.38
C GLY A 76 -5.20 -9.42 10.03
N SER A 77 -5.52 -9.99 8.87
CA SER A 77 -6.90 -10.22 8.44
C SER A 77 -7.67 -11.17 9.35
N VAL A 78 -7.00 -12.15 9.99
CA VAL A 78 -7.62 -13.01 11.02
C VAL A 78 -8.02 -12.21 12.25
N PHE A 79 -7.25 -11.19 12.62
CA PHE A 79 -7.63 -10.24 13.68
C PHE A 79 -8.58 -9.14 13.21
N GLY A 80 -8.96 -9.15 11.91
CA GLY A 80 -9.86 -8.20 11.27
C GLY A 80 -9.28 -6.79 11.12
N THR A 81 -7.96 -6.69 10.95
CA THR A 81 -7.30 -5.44 10.57
C THR A 81 -7.21 -5.28 9.05
N THR A 82 -6.84 -4.09 8.58
CA THR A 82 -6.56 -3.82 7.16
C THR A 82 -5.25 -4.51 6.73
N THR A 83 -4.91 -4.40 5.44
CA THR A 83 -3.63 -4.91 4.95
C THR A 83 -2.47 -4.32 5.76
N THR A 84 -1.53 -5.18 6.14
CA THR A 84 -0.39 -4.80 6.98
C THR A 84 0.82 -4.75 6.09
N THR A 85 1.32 -3.55 5.82
CA THR A 85 2.43 -3.33 4.89
C THR A 85 3.63 -2.65 5.55
N SER A 86 4.72 -2.56 4.81
CA SER A 86 5.88 -1.75 5.17
C SER A 86 5.54 -0.26 5.11
N TYR A 87 5.72 0.44 6.22
CA TYR A 87 5.42 1.87 6.32
C TYR A 87 6.54 2.73 5.74
N ILE A 88 6.21 3.70 4.89
CA ILE A 88 7.18 4.66 4.33
C ILE A 88 7.80 5.51 5.43
N GLU A 89 7.09 5.72 6.53
CA GLU A 89 7.54 6.39 7.75
C GLU A 89 8.74 5.69 8.39
N SER A 90 8.95 4.39 8.10
CA SER A 90 10.13 3.65 8.55
C SER A 90 11.44 4.26 8.01
N THR A 91 11.37 5.03 6.92
CA THR A 91 12.51 5.83 6.41
C THR A 91 13.07 6.79 7.47
N SER A 92 12.25 7.29 8.39
CA SER A 92 12.71 8.14 9.50
C SER A 92 13.59 7.37 10.49
N GLY A 93 13.19 6.15 10.84
CA GLY A 93 14.00 5.23 11.66
C GLY A 93 15.31 4.87 10.95
N VAL A 94 15.23 4.64 9.63
CA VAL A 94 16.41 4.42 8.79
C VAL A 94 17.32 5.66 8.76
N ALA A 95 16.78 6.87 8.70
CA ALA A 95 17.58 8.09 8.70
C ALA A 95 18.45 8.24 9.97
N VAL A 96 17.95 7.77 11.12
CA VAL A 96 18.69 7.79 12.41
C VAL A 96 19.53 6.53 12.66
N GLY A 97 19.67 5.64 11.67
CA GLY A 97 20.60 4.51 11.72
C GLY A 97 19.95 3.12 11.89
N ALA A 98 18.63 2.99 11.85
CA ALA A 98 18.00 1.67 11.80
C ALA A 98 18.40 0.96 10.50
N ARG A 99 19.10 -0.17 10.63
CA ARG A 99 19.56 -1.01 9.50
C ARG A 99 19.18 -2.48 9.65
N THR A 100 18.58 -2.84 10.79
CA THR A 100 18.15 -4.19 11.13
C THR A 100 16.69 -4.19 11.54
N GLY A 101 16.04 -5.36 11.47
CA GLY A 101 14.66 -5.54 11.94
C GLY A 101 14.48 -5.43 13.45
N PHE A 102 15.57 -5.25 14.22
CA PHE A 102 15.49 -5.12 15.68
C PHE A 102 14.68 -3.89 16.10
N ALA A 103 14.82 -2.77 15.39
CA ALA A 103 14.02 -1.57 15.62
C ALA A 103 12.52 -1.87 15.45
N SER A 104 12.14 -2.60 14.39
CA SER A 104 10.75 -3.02 14.14
C SER A 104 10.22 -3.94 15.24
N ILE A 105 11.04 -4.87 15.76
CA ILE A 105 10.67 -5.75 16.88
C ILE A 105 10.43 -4.94 18.15
N VAL A 106 11.34 -4.02 18.50
CA VAL A 106 11.20 -3.16 19.68
C VAL A 106 9.93 -2.31 19.56
N THR A 107 9.70 -1.68 18.40
CA THR A 107 8.48 -0.92 18.13
C THR A 107 7.23 -1.78 18.29
N GLY A 108 7.22 -3.01 17.75
CA GLY A 108 6.13 -3.96 17.93
C GLY A 108 5.88 -4.32 19.40
N CYS A 109 6.93 -4.60 20.18
CA CYS A 109 6.82 -4.84 21.62
C CYS A 109 6.26 -3.61 22.36
N CYS A 110 6.70 -2.40 22.01
CA CYS A 110 6.15 -1.16 22.58
C CYS A 110 4.66 -1.00 22.25
N PHE A 111 4.22 -1.33 21.03
CA PHE A 111 2.80 -1.31 20.67
C PHE A 111 2.00 -2.37 21.45
N LEU A 112 2.55 -3.56 21.69
CA LEU A 112 1.92 -4.57 22.55
C LEU A 112 1.78 -4.08 23.99
N LEU A 113 2.81 -3.42 24.54
CA LEU A 113 2.75 -2.80 25.87
C LEU A 113 1.73 -1.65 25.90
N ALA A 114 1.64 -0.87 24.82
CA ALA A 114 0.67 0.22 24.70
C ALA A 114 -0.79 -0.26 24.80
N LEU A 115 -1.08 -1.52 24.46
CA LEU A 115 -2.43 -2.09 24.61
C LEU A 115 -2.89 -2.14 26.08
N PHE A 116 -2.00 -2.30 27.05
CA PHE A 116 -2.35 -2.22 28.48
C PHE A 116 -2.78 -0.80 28.88
N PHE A 117 -2.24 0.20 28.19
CA PHE A 117 -2.61 1.61 28.33
C PHE A 117 -3.77 2.01 27.40
N SER A 118 -4.45 1.07 26.74
CA SER A 118 -5.60 1.40 25.88
C SER A 118 -6.68 2.26 26.57
N PRO A 119 -6.99 2.09 27.88
CA PRO A 119 -7.94 2.97 28.56
C PRO A 119 -7.46 4.42 28.65
N LEU A 120 -6.15 4.65 28.72
CA LEU A 120 -5.56 5.99 28.72
C LEU A 120 -5.59 6.62 27.33
N ILE A 121 -5.42 5.81 26.27
CA ILE A 121 -5.54 6.25 24.87
C ILE A 121 -6.97 6.72 24.56
N ALA A 122 -8.00 6.16 25.21
CA ALA A 122 -9.38 6.61 25.04
C ALA A 122 -9.63 8.07 25.48
N VAL A 123 -8.72 8.66 26.25
CA VAL A 123 -8.76 10.08 26.65
C VAL A 123 -8.23 11.00 25.53
N VAL A 124 -7.51 10.46 24.55
CA VAL A 124 -6.98 11.22 23.42
C VAL A 124 -8.13 11.58 22.48
N THR A 125 -8.40 12.87 22.34
CA THR A 125 -9.45 13.40 21.46
C THR A 125 -8.94 13.60 20.04
N SER A 126 -9.86 13.67 19.08
CA SER A 126 -9.55 14.01 17.69
C SER A 126 -8.81 15.35 17.56
N ALA A 127 -9.11 16.31 18.43
CA ALA A 127 -8.42 17.60 18.47
C ALA A 127 -6.90 17.48 18.68
N VAL A 128 -6.43 16.41 19.34
CA VAL A 128 -5.00 16.14 19.57
C VAL A 128 -4.39 15.35 18.42
N THR A 129 -5.12 14.39 17.84
CA THR A 129 -4.59 13.53 16.77
C THR A 129 -4.58 14.22 15.41
N THR A 130 -5.55 15.09 15.11
CA THR A 130 -5.64 15.81 13.83
C THR A 130 -4.36 16.59 13.48
N PRO A 131 -3.81 17.48 14.34
CA PRO A 131 -2.58 18.20 13.98
C PRO A 131 -1.38 17.27 13.80
N ALA A 132 -1.29 16.18 14.57
CA ALA A 132 -0.23 15.18 14.38
C ALA A 132 -0.35 14.49 13.01
N LEU A 133 -1.57 14.10 12.61
CA LEU A 133 -1.82 13.51 11.29
C LEU A 133 -1.54 14.49 10.14
N VAL A 134 -1.83 15.78 10.32
CA VAL A 134 -1.47 16.81 9.32
C VAL A 134 0.04 16.89 9.16
N VAL A 135 0.80 16.92 10.25
CA VAL A 135 2.28 16.96 10.19
C VAL A 135 2.83 15.70 9.51
N VAL A 136 2.30 14.52 9.85
CA VAL A 136 2.67 13.26 9.17
C VAL A 136 2.39 13.35 7.67
N GLY A 137 1.21 13.82 7.27
CA GLY A 137 0.87 14.02 5.86
C GLY A 137 1.82 14.98 5.13
N VAL A 138 2.22 16.09 5.78
CA VAL A 138 3.22 17.03 5.24
C VAL A 138 4.58 16.36 5.04
N LEU A 139 5.02 15.54 6.01
CA LEU A 139 6.27 14.78 5.89
C LEU A 139 6.21 13.75 4.76
N MET A 140 5.07 13.07 4.57
CA MET A 140 4.88 12.13 3.47
C MET A 140 4.89 12.81 2.10
N ALA A 141 4.36 14.04 2.01
CA ALA A 141 4.35 14.83 0.78
C ALA A 141 5.76 15.19 0.27
N ALA A 142 6.78 15.16 1.12
CA ALA A 142 8.17 15.37 0.72
C ALA A 142 8.64 14.34 -0.33
N ASN A 143 8.08 13.12 -0.33
CA ASN A 143 8.41 12.09 -1.32
C ASN A 143 7.99 12.48 -2.75
N PHE A 144 7.06 13.43 -2.92
CA PHE A 144 6.72 13.95 -4.25
C PHE A 144 7.91 14.63 -4.94
N ALA A 145 8.92 15.08 -4.19
CA ALA A 145 10.14 15.65 -4.76
C ALA A 145 11.01 14.61 -5.50
N GLU A 146 10.87 13.31 -5.19
CA GLU A 146 11.63 12.25 -5.84
C GLU A 146 11.04 11.84 -7.20
N ILE A 147 9.81 12.28 -7.51
CA ILE A 147 9.16 12.00 -8.78
C ILE A 147 9.86 12.79 -9.90
N ASN A 148 10.19 12.11 -10.99
CA ASN A 148 10.75 12.78 -12.17
C ASN A 148 9.66 13.54 -12.95
N TRP A 149 9.33 14.74 -12.48
CA TRP A 149 8.33 15.63 -13.07
C TRP A 149 8.67 16.12 -14.49
N LYS A 150 9.91 15.98 -14.94
CA LYS A 150 10.34 16.40 -16.29
C LYS A 150 9.99 15.37 -17.36
N SER A 151 9.80 14.11 -16.98
CA SER A 151 9.41 13.03 -17.90
C SER A 151 7.90 12.94 -17.97
N PHE A 152 7.32 13.27 -19.12
CA PHE A 152 5.85 13.29 -19.33
C PHE A 152 5.20 11.93 -19.02
N GLU A 153 5.86 10.84 -19.39
CA GLU A 153 5.44 9.45 -19.14
C GLU A 153 5.36 9.06 -17.66
N VAL A 154 6.02 9.81 -16.77
CA VAL A 154 5.97 9.58 -15.31
C VAL A 154 5.13 10.66 -14.63
N ALA A 155 5.27 11.91 -15.06
CA ALA A 155 4.59 13.06 -14.48
C ALA A 155 3.07 12.98 -14.61
N VAL A 156 2.54 12.58 -15.77
CA VAL A 156 1.08 12.49 -15.98
C VAL A 156 0.42 11.42 -15.10
N PRO A 157 0.89 10.16 -15.09
CA PRO A 157 0.33 9.13 -14.21
C PRO A 157 0.45 9.51 -12.74
N ALA A 158 1.60 10.04 -12.31
CA ALA A 158 1.82 10.45 -10.92
C ALA A 158 0.86 11.58 -10.50
N PHE A 159 0.68 12.59 -11.35
CA PHE A 159 -0.26 13.69 -11.10
C PHE A 159 -1.70 13.19 -10.97
N ILE A 160 -2.13 12.31 -11.89
CA ILE A 160 -3.47 11.73 -11.87
C ILE A 160 -3.68 10.89 -10.61
N THR A 161 -2.69 10.08 -10.21
CA THR A 161 -2.77 9.31 -8.96
C THR A 161 -2.95 10.23 -7.75
N ILE A 162 -2.12 11.27 -7.64
CA ILE A 162 -2.16 12.20 -6.49
C ILE A 162 -3.51 12.92 -6.40
N ILE A 163 -4.09 13.37 -7.51
CA ILE A 163 -5.35 14.12 -7.48
C ILE A 163 -6.58 13.21 -7.35
N MET A 164 -6.54 12.01 -7.93
CA MET A 164 -7.67 11.08 -7.89
C MET A 164 -7.86 10.47 -6.50
N MET A 165 -6.80 10.28 -5.72
CA MET A 165 -6.93 9.73 -4.36
C MET A 165 -7.85 10.59 -3.46
N PRO A 166 -7.63 11.91 -3.28
CA PRO A 166 -8.56 12.75 -2.52
C PRO A 166 -9.93 12.89 -3.19
N LEU A 167 -9.96 13.05 -4.53
CA LEU A 167 -11.21 13.33 -5.24
C LEU A 167 -12.19 12.16 -5.22
N SER A 168 -11.66 10.93 -5.23
CA SER A 168 -12.46 9.70 -5.16
C SER A 168 -12.65 9.17 -3.74
N TYR A 169 -12.06 9.81 -2.73
CA TYR A 169 -11.99 9.31 -1.36
C TYR A 169 -11.46 7.87 -1.24
N SER A 170 -10.65 7.42 -2.22
CA SER A 170 -10.19 6.04 -2.34
C SER A 170 -8.76 5.98 -2.86
N ILE A 171 -7.87 5.46 -2.02
CA ILE A 171 -6.46 5.20 -2.39
C ILE A 171 -6.42 4.21 -3.57
N ALA A 172 -7.22 3.14 -3.49
CA ALA A 172 -7.33 2.11 -4.52
C ALA A 172 -7.70 2.71 -5.88
N THR A 173 -8.68 3.62 -5.90
CA THR A 173 -9.13 4.30 -7.13
C THR A 173 -8.02 5.18 -7.72
N GLY A 174 -7.31 5.95 -6.89
CA GLY A 174 -6.19 6.77 -7.38
C GLY A 174 -5.02 5.95 -7.92
N ILE A 175 -4.66 4.85 -7.24
CA ILE A 175 -3.64 3.90 -7.69
C ILE A 175 -4.07 3.25 -9.03
N ALA A 176 -5.31 2.79 -9.13
CA ALA A 176 -5.88 2.21 -10.34
C ALA A 176 -5.80 3.18 -11.54
N CYS A 177 -6.17 4.45 -11.35
CA CYS A 177 -6.01 5.47 -12.39
C CYS A 177 -4.54 5.63 -12.79
N GLY A 178 -3.60 5.66 -11.85
CA GLY A 178 -2.17 5.69 -12.15
C GLY A 178 -1.70 4.54 -13.03
N PHE A 179 -2.08 3.31 -12.68
CA PHE A 179 -1.76 2.11 -13.44
C PHE A 179 -2.41 2.08 -14.84
N ILE A 180 -3.53 2.77 -15.03
CA ILE A 180 -4.15 2.92 -16.35
C ILE A 180 -3.36 3.94 -17.19
N PHE A 181 -3.04 5.11 -16.63
CA PHE A 181 -2.39 6.19 -17.37
C PHE A 181 -0.91 5.93 -17.64
N TYR A 182 -0.22 5.12 -16.84
CA TYR A 182 1.21 4.83 -17.05
C TYR A 182 1.49 4.11 -18.38
N PRO A 183 0.85 2.96 -18.70
CA PRO A 183 1.04 2.33 -20.01
C PRO A 183 0.57 3.19 -21.18
N ILE A 184 -0.50 3.98 -21.00
CA ILE A 184 -1.02 4.90 -22.04
C ILE A 184 0.03 5.97 -22.38
N THR A 185 0.58 6.63 -21.37
CA THR A 185 1.56 7.71 -21.58
C THR A 185 2.89 7.15 -22.11
N MET A 186 3.30 5.96 -21.68
CA MET A 186 4.47 5.26 -22.25
C MET A 186 4.25 4.86 -23.73
N LEU A 187 3.04 4.47 -24.12
CA LEU A 187 2.68 4.22 -25.53
C LEU A 187 2.80 5.50 -26.37
N ILE A 188 2.25 6.62 -25.87
CA ILE A 188 2.30 7.92 -26.53
C ILE A 188 3.75 8.42 -26.67
N SER A 189 4.58 8.25 -25.64
CA SER A 189 6.01 8.59 -25.66
C SER A 189 6.87 7.64 -26.50
N LYS A 190 6.28 6.67 -27.22
CA LYS A 190 6.94 5.63 -28.02
C LYS A 190 7.86 4.69 -27.23
N LYS A 191 7.81 4.70 -25.90
CA LYS A 191 8.60 3.86 -24.97
C LYS A 191 7.91 2.56 -24.58
N HIS A 192 6.97 2.09 -25.39
CA HIS A 192 6.18 0.88 -25.15
C HIS A 192 6.98 -0.39 -24.83
N LYS A 193 8.23 -0.51 -25.33
CA LYS A 193 9.11 -1.66 -25.05
C LYS A 193 9.73 -1.64 -23.65
N GLU A 194 9.71 -0.51 -22.96
CA GLU A 194 10.21 -0.38 -21.58
C GLU A 194 9.15 -0.82 -20.55
N VAL A 195 7.88 -0.93 -20.98
CA VAL A 195 6.76 -1.32 -20.11
C VAL A 195 6.66 -2.84 -20.07
N HIS A 196 6.78 -3.41 -18.87
CA HIS A 196 6.58 -4.85 -18.68
C HIS A 196 5.13 -5.25 -19.06
N PRO A 197 4.91 -6.36 -19.78
CA PRO A 197 3.57 -6.77 -20.25
C PRO A 197 2.49 -6.81 -19.16
N ILE A 198 2.89 -7.12 -17.92
CA ILE A 198 1.99 -7.13 -16.76
C ILE A 198 1.27 -5.79 -16.56
N MET A 199 1.92 -4.66 -16.84
CA MET A 199 1.32 -3.33 -16.65
C MET A 199 0.16 -3.09 -17.63
N TYR A 200 0.23 -3.65 -18.84
CA TYR A 200 -0.89 -3.62 -19.80
C TYR A 200 -2.04 -4.51 -19.35
N VAL A 201 -1.74 -5.68 -18.76
CA VAL A 201 -2.76 -6.55 -18.15
C VAL A 201 -3.47 -5.83 -17.01
N LEU A 202 -2.71 -5.16 -16.14
CA LEU A 202 -3.27 -4.36 -15.05
C LEU A 202 -4.12 -3.19 -15.56
N MET A 203 -3.67 -2.47 -16.58
CA MET A 203 -4.46 -1.41 -17.20
C MET A 203 -5.83 -1.94 -17.65
N VAL A 204 -5.87 -3.08 -18.34
CA VAL A 204 -7.14 -3.70 -18.77
C VAL A 204 -7.98 -4.11 -17.55
N LEU A 205 -7.36 -4.73 -16.54
CA LEU A 205 -8.06 -5.18 -15.33
C LEU A 205 -8.69 -4.02 -14.57
N PHE A 206 -7.99 -2.90 -14.40
CA PHE A 206 -8.53 -1.72 -13.73
C PHE A 206 -9.60 -1.01 -14.56
N ILE A 207 -9.50 -1.00 -15.89
CA ILE A 207 -10.59 -0.51 -16.76
C ILE A 207 -11.86 -1.35 -16.54
N LEU A 208 -11.72 -2.68 -16.52
CA LEU A 208 -12.85 -3.57 -16.24
C LEU A 208 -13.41 -3.34 -14.83
N TYR A 209 -12.54 -3.15 -13.83
CA TYR A 209 -12.97 -2.81 -12.47
C TYR A 209 -13.85 -1.55 -12.43
N PHE A 210 -13.44 -0.46 -13.10
CA PHE A 210 -14.27 0.75 -13.15
C PHE A 210 -15.60 0.53 -13.88
N ILE A 211 -15.61 -0.23 -14.98
CA ILE A 211 -16.84 -0.51 -15.74
C ILE A 211 -17.82 -1.40 -14.96
N PHE A 212 -17.34 -2.42 -14.25
CA PHE A 212 -18.21 -3.42 -13.60
C PHE A 212 -18.50 -3.19 -12.12
N VAL A 213 -17.68 -2.40 -11.43
CA VAL A 213 -17.85 -2.12 -9.99
C VAL A 213 -18.40 -0.72 -9.75
N HIS A 214 -18.10 0.25 -10.62
CA HIS A 214 -18.57 1.63 -10.52
C HIS A 214 -19.53 2.06 -11.64
N GLY A 215 -19.78 1.18 -12.63
CA GLY A 215 -20.72 1.39 -13.73
C GLY A 215 -22.08 0.73 -13.51
#